data_AF-A0A3B6NS74-F1
#
_entry.id   AF-A0A3B6NS74-F1
#
_cell.length_a   1.000
_cell.length_b   1.000
_cell.length_c   1.000
_cell.angle_alpha   90.00
_cell.angle_beta   90.00
_cell.angle_gamma   90.00
#
_symmetry.space_group_name_H-M   'P 1'
#
loop_
_entity.id
_entity.type
_entity.pdbx_description
1 polymer ?
#
loop_
_entity_poly.entity_id
_entity_poly.type
_entity_poly.pdbx_seq_one_letter_code
_entity_poly.pdbx_strand_id
1 'polypeptide(L)'
;MHLWTLEGAADALGDKVIIDRLDSRTFERADTKTFAICVWVWQLHHIPTSRTLWKHARGAGRVEEMHGFSPPSRVVAPPPALLRWDVLVHIDRIED
;
A
#
# COMPACT_ATOMS: atom_id res chain seq x y z
N MET A 1 2.51 -0.08 -6.80
CA MET A 1 2.34 0.32 -5.38
C MET A 1 3.73 0.40 -4.81
N HIS A 2 4.13 1.53 -4.23
CA HIS A 2 5.49 1.70 -3.72
C HIS A 2 5.47 1.34 -2.23
N LEU A 3 5.57 0.05 -1.91
CA LEU A 3 5.60 -0.40 -0.51
C LEU A 3 6.82 0.13 0.26
N TRP A 4 7.83 0.61 -0.47
CA TRP A 4 9.01 1.31 0.05
C TRP A 4 8.76 2.78 0.41
N THR A 5 7.51 3.23 0.49
CA THR A 5 7.16 4.52 1.09
C THR A 5 6.45 4.29 2.42
N LEU A 6 6.48 5.28 3.31
CA LEU A 6 5.75 5.21 4.59
C LEU A 6 4.25 5.00 4.37
N GLU A 7 3.67 5.66 3.36
CA GLU A 7 2.27 5.49 2.97
C GLU A 7 1.97 4.06 2.50
N GLY A 8 2.84 3.49 1.65
CA GLY A 8 2.68 2.12 1.18
C GLY A 8 2.82 1.09 2.30
N ALA A 9 3.73 1.31 3.24
CA ALA A 9 3.86 0.49 4.43
C ALA A 9 2.64 0.62 5.36
N ALA A 10 2.07 1.82 5.51
CA ALA A 10 0.85 2.05 6.28
C ALA A 10 -0.36 1.34 5.66
N ASP A 11 -0.50 1.40 4.33
CA ASP A 11 -1.52 0.65 3.60
C ASP A 11 -1.37 -0.87 3.85
N ALA A 12 -0.14 -1.36 3.90
CA ALA A 12 0.16 -2.78 4.10
C ALA A 12 -0.10 -3.27 5.53
N LEU A 13 0.21 -2.48 6.56
CA LEU A 13 0.10 -2.92 7.96
C LEU A 13 -1.16 -2.43 8.67
N GLY A 14 -1.78 -1.38 8.14
CA GLY A 14 -2.99 -0.79 8.69
C GLY A 14 -2.72 0.02 9.95
N ASP A 15 -3.79 0.27 10.71
CA ASP A 15 -3.85 1.13 11.89
C ASP A 15 -3.33 0.48 13.18
N LYS A 16 -2.79 -0.74 13.10
CA LYS A 16 -2.40 -1.53 14.27
C LYS A 16 -0.95 -1.32 14.71
N VAL A 17 -0.16 -0.60 13.92
CA VAL A 17 1.25 -0.32 14.17
C VAL A 17 1.56 1.16 13.97
N ILE A 18 2.57 1.66 14.67
CA ILE A 18 3.18 2.96 14.38
C ILE A 18 4.46 2.69 13.59
N ILE A 19 4.54 3.24 12.38
CA ILE A 19 5.74 3.11 11.55
C ILE A 19 6.79 4.11 12.06
N ASP A 20 7.94 3.59 12.50
CA ASP A 20 9.05 4.40 13.01
C ASP A 20 9.91 4.91 11.85
N ARG A 21 10.50 3.98 11.09
CA ARG A 21 11.36 4.29 9.94
C ARG A 21 11.44 3.13 8.96
N LEU A 22 11.78 3.45 7.72
CA LEU A 22 12.20 2.47 6.73
C LEU A 22 13.68 2.14 6.97
N ASP A 23 14.04 0.86 6.89
CA ASP A 23 15.46 0.44 6.92
C ASP A 23 16.19 1.09 5.74
N SER A 24 17.38 1.65 5.97
CA SER A 24 18.15 2.34 4.93
C SER A 24 18.47 1.43 3.73
N ARG A 25 18.61 0.12 3.97
CA ARG A 25 18.85 -0.88 2.93
C ARG A 25 17.62 -1.11 2.04
N THR A 26 16.43 -0.67 2.46
CA THR A 26 15.24 -0.68 1.59
C THR A 26 15.43 0.24 0.40
N PHE A 27 15.98 1.44 0.62
CA PHE A 27 16.20 2.42 -0.45
C PHE A 27 17.34 2.02 -1.40
N GLU A 28 18.35 1.33 -0.88
CA GLU A 28 19.43 0.75 -1.70
C GLU A 28 18.93 -0.37 -2.62
N ARG A 29 17.77 -0.96 -2.30
CA ARG A 29 17.21 -2.12 -3.00
C ARG A 29 15.92 -1.82 -3.74
N ALA A 30 15.84 -0.65 -4.37
CA ALA A 30 14.66 -0.12 -5.09
C ALA A 30 14.03 -1.09 -6.11
N ASP A 31 14.74 -2.14 -6.52
CA ASP A 31 14.28 -3.16 -7.48
C ASP A 31 13.97 -4.54 -6.84
N THR A 32 13.98 -4.62 -5.51
CA THR A 32 13.66 -5.86 -4.79
C THR A 32 12.20 -5.89 -4.36
N LYS A 33 11.57 -7.07 -4.43
CA LYS A 33 10.20 -7.33 -3.96
C LYS A 33 10.10 -7.36 -2.42
N THR A 34 11.13 -6.90 -1.72
CA THR A 34 11.30 -7.02 -0.28
C THR A 34 11.75 -5.68 0.27
N PHE A 35 11.20 -5.31 1.42
CA PHE A 35 11.59 -4.09 2.13
C PHE A 35 11.54 -4.37 3.63
N ALA A 36 12.30 -3.60 4.39
CA ALA A 36 12.38 -3.71 5.85
C ALA A 36 12.02 -2.38 6.49
N ILE A 37 11.34 -2.45 7.62
CA ILE A 37 10.77 -1.32 8.36
C ILE A 37 10.88 -1.60 9.85
N CYS A 38 11.04 -0.54 10.64
CA CYS A 38 10.88 -0.58 12.08
C CYS A 38 9.47 -0.10 12.43
N VAL A 39 8.78 -0.84 13.29
CA VAL A 39 7.44 -0.49 13.75
C VAL A 39 7.34 -0.66 15.27
N TRP A 40 6.52 0.18 15.88
CA TRP A 40 6.06 0.00 17.25
C TRP A 40 4.68 -0.64 17.24
N VAL A 41 4.50 -1.65 18.08
CA VAL A 41 3.22 -2.36 18.21
C VAL A 41 2.96 -2.67 19.68
N TRP A 42 1.71 -2.52 20.12
CA TRP A 42 1.35 -2.86 21.49
C TRP A 42 1.41 -4.37 21.76
N GLN A 43 1.03 -5.19 20.76
CA GLN A 43 1.01 -6.64 20.83
C GLN A 43 1.38 -7.26 19.48
N LEU A 44 2.31 -8.22 19.45
CA LEU A 44 2.84 -8.79 18.21
C LEU A 44 1.77 -9.44 17.31
N HIS A 45 0.74 -10.05 17.91
CA HIS A 45 -0.34 -10.72 17.16
C HIS A 45 -1.25 -9.76 16.38
N HIS A 46 -1.10 -8.44 16.58
CA HIS A 46 -1.80 -7.44 15.77
C HIS A 46 -1.13 -7.21 14.42
N ILE A 47 0.12 -7.63 14.23
CA ILE A 47 0.79 -7.53 12.94
C ILE A 47 0.26 -8.67 12.05
N PRO A 48 -0.39 -8.36 10.91
CA PRO A 48 -0.87 -9.39 10.02
C PRO A 48 0.31 -10.17 9.44
N THR A 49 0.25 -11.51 9.50
CA THR A 49 1.28 -12.39 8.91
C THR A 49 1.17 -12.45 7.38
N SER A 50 -0.01 -12.19 6.84
CA SER A 50 -0.26 -12.03 5.41
C SER A 50 -1.38 -11.03 5.17
N ARG A 51 -1.32 -10.31 4.04
CA ARG A 51 -2.39 -9.40 3.62
C ARG A 51 -2.50 -9.31 2.11
N THR A 52 -3.73 -9.37 1.61
CA THR A 52 -4.02 -9.06 0.22
C THR A 52 -4.30 -7.57 0.06
N LEU A 53 -3.50 -6.91 -0.77
CA LEU A 53 -3.66 -5.51 -1.15
C LEU A 53 -4.27 -5.41 -2.53
N TRP A 54 -5.28 -4.55 -2.62
CA TRP A 54 -5.99 -4.24 -3.86
C TRP A 54 -5.63 -2.83 -4.25
N LYS A 55 -5.08 -2.65 -5.46
CA LYS A 55 -4.82 -1.31 -6.00
C LYS A 55 -5.47 -1.17 -7.36
N HIS A 56 -6.25 -0.10 -7.50
CA HIS A 56 -6.72 0.32 -8.80
C HIS A 56 -5.58 0.94 -9.62
N ALA A 57 -5.55 0.70 -10.93
CA ALA A 57 -4.64 1.39 -11.84
C ALA A 57 -4.78 2.92 -11.69
N ARG A 58 -3.69 3.68 -11.79
CA ARG A 58 -3.75 5.15 -11.78
C ARG A 58 -4.67 5.59 -12.95
N GLY A 59 -5.68 6.43 -12.68
CA GLY A 59 -6.73 6.81 -13.65
C GLY A 59 -8.06 6.06 -13.49
N ALA A 60 -8.13 5.18 -12.50
CA ALA A 60 -9.33 4.49 -12.09
C ALA A 60 -10.37 5.41 -11.42
N GLY A 61 -11.22 6.05 -12.23
CA GLY A 61 -12.49 6.57 -11.72
C GLY A 61 -12.43 7.99 -11.16
N ARG A 62 -12.02 8.96 -11.98
CA ARG A 62 -12.61 10.30 -12.05
C ARG A 62 -12.03 11.06 -13.25
N VAL A 63 -12.87 11.32 -14.25
CA VAL A 63 -12.71 12.52 -15.08
C VAL A 63 -13.10 13.67 -14.15
N GLU A 64 -12.22 14.64 -13.93
CA GLU A 64 -12.64 15.89 -13.30
C GLU A 64 -13.74 16.50 -14.17
N GLU A 65 -14.85 16.84 -13.56
CA GLU A 65 -15.99 17.42 -14.25
C GLU A 65 -15.56 18.76 -14.86
N MET A 66 -15.38 18.80 -16.18
CA MET A 66 -15.19 20.06 -16.89
C MET A 66 -16.47 20.87 -16.71
N HIS A 67 -16.37 22.04 -16.08
CA HIS A 67 -17.50 22.95 -15.92
C HIS A 67 -18.17 23.22 -17.27
N GLY A 68 -19.42 22.77 -17.40
CA GLY A 68 -20.31 23.12 -18.51
C GLY A 68 -20.64 22.02 -19.53
N PHE A 69 -20.18 20.77 -19.36
CA PHE A 69 -20.50 19.71 -20.33
C PHE A 69 -20.90 18.37 -19.68
N SER A 70 -22.17 17.99 -19.83
CA SER A 70 -22.70 16.67 -19.44
C SER A 70 -23.12 15.88 -20.69
N PRO A 71 -22.40 14.82 -21.10
CA PRO A 71 -22.83 13.98 -22.22
C PRO A 71 -24.10 13.17 -21.85
N PRO A 72 -25.03 12.96 -22.79
CA PRO A 72 -26.32 12.32 -22.54
C PRO A 72 -26.25 10.81 -22.25
N SER A 73 -25.10 10.16 -22.42
CA SER A 73 -24.88 8.76 -22.04
C SER A 73 -23.63 8.63 -21.18
N ARG A 74 -23.82 8.52 -19.87
CA ARG A 74 -22.74 8.16 -18.95
C ARG A 74 -22.48 6.66 -19.08
N VAL A 75 -21.70 6.26 -20.08
CA VAL A 75 -21.08 4.93 -20.06
C VAL A 75 -20.11 4.94 -18.89
N VAL A 76 -20.53 4.36 -17.76
CA VAL A 76 -19.65 4.16 -16.61
C VAL A 76 -18.51 3.30 -17.10
N ALA A 77 -17.29 3.86 -17.08
CA ALA A 77 -16.11 3.08 -17.43
C ALA A 77 -16.11 1.81 -16.56
N PRO A 78 -15.88 0.62 -17.15
CA PRO A 78 -15.84 -0.61 -16.38
C PRO A 78 -14.82 -0.45 -15.25
N PRO A 79 -15.07 -1.07 -14.09
CA PRO A 79 -14.13 -0.99 -12.98
C PRO A 79 -12.74 -1.39 -13.48
N PRO A 80 -11.74 -0.53 -13.27
CA PRO A 80 -10.42 -0.73 -13.83
C PRO A 80 -9.84 -2.02 -13.28
N ALA A 81 -9.00 -2.67 -14.09
CA ALA A 81 -8.33 -3.91 -13.72
C ALA A 81 -7.70 -3.75 -12.33
N LEU A 82 -8.20 -4.53 -11.37
CA LEU A 82 -7.71 -4.56 -10.01
C LEU A 82 -6.39 -5.33 -10.00
N LEU A 83 -5.32 -4.67 -9.57
CA LEU A 83 -4.06 -5.37 -9.31
C LEU A 83 -4.13 -5.94 -7.89
N ARG A 84 -3.95 -7.26 -7.80
CA ARG A 84 -3.88 -8.01 -6.53
C ARG A 84 -2.42 -8.29 -6.18
N TRP A 85 -2.06 -8.00 -4.93
CA TRP A 85 -0.76 -8.31 -4.38
C TRP A 85 -0.94 -9.00 -3.03
N ASP A 86 -0.28 -10.14 -2.84
CA ASP A 86 -0.22 -10.80 -1.54
C ASP A 86 1.11 -10.42 -0.88
N VAL A 87 1.02 -9.81 0.30
CA VAL A 87 2.17 -9.41 1.13
C VAL A 87 2.34 -10.43 2.24
N LEU A 88 3.57 -10.91 2.41
CA LEU A 88 3.99 -11.73 3.53
C LEU A 88 4.83 -10.88 4.47
N VAL A 89 4.53 -10.95 5.77
CA VAL A 89 5.23 -10.19 6.80
C VAL A 89 6.06 -11.15 7.64
N HIS A 90 7.37 -10.93 7.63
CA HIS A 90 8.29 -11.57 8.56
C HIS A 90 8.60 -10.59 9.69
N ILE A 91 8.63 -11.08 10.93
CA ILE A 91 8.87 -10.26 12.11
C ILE A 91 10.20 -10.73 12.71
N ASP A 92 11.20 -9.86 12.61
CA ASP A 92 12.46 -10.00 13.34
C ASP A 92 12.40 -9.13 14.60
N ARG A 93 12.63 -9.74 15.77
CA ARG A 93 12.81 -8.98 17.00
C ARG A 93 14.24 -8.45 17.02
N ILE A 94 14.38 -7.13 17.00
CA ILE A 94 15.66 -6.46 17.23
C ILE A 94 15.72 -6.14 18.72
N GLU A 95 16.72 -6.68 19.41
CA GLU A 95 17.06 -6.29 20.77
C GLU A 95 18.09 -5.16 20.67
N ASP A 96 17.85 -4.05 21.37
CA ASP A 96 18.84 -2.97 21.57
C ASP A 96 19.93 -3.40 22.57
#